data_AF-A0A383VK46-F1
#
_entry.id   AF-A0A383VK46-F1
#
_cell.length_a   1.000
_cell.length_b   1.000
_cell.length_c   1.000
_cell.angle_alpha   90.00
_cell.angle_beta   90.00
_cell.angle_gamma   90.00
#
_symmetry.space_group_name_H-M   'P 1'
#
loop_
_entity.id
_entity.type
_entity.pdbx_description
1 polymer ?
#
loop_
_entity_poly.entity_id
_entity_poly.type
_entity_poly.pdbx_seq_one_letter_code
_entity_poly.pdbx_strand_id
1 'polypeptide(L)'
;MFTSTGMSEISDEAPAGAAALIPPTERRVPASTSRQDNARINARTAASIKAMAKASDSDITARITQLQWEWDVERLSQAAAAGSILGSLLLLHFVMGRPLLAALLAGGLAALLLQHALVGQSLLLPLYRGLGFRTSYEIMDELVACRLLRGDLDALLLLPAHHGSRSTADSPAGPTESASLAAQQLEQQARQRKGEIAEIEGEERGVGGAGVGSSSSSSMRRADLAERLARNIKESGRLLGAL
;
A
#
# COMPACT_ATOMS: atom_id res chain seq x y z
N MET A 1 -23.10 -54.04 -8.15
CA MET A 1 -21.76 -54.63 -8.40
C MET A 1 -20.99 -53.67 -9.30
N PHE A 2 -19.79 -53.27 -8.86
CA PHE A 2 -18.59 -52.84 -9.63
C PHE A 2 -18.77 -52.04 -10.95
N THR A 3 -18.48 -50.73 -10.97
CA THR A 3 -17.21 -50.03 -11.36
C THR A 3 -16.95 -49.87 -12.87
N SER A 4 -16.14 -48.85 -13.19
CA SER A 4 -15.48 -48.51 -14.48
C SER A 4 -16.32 -47.58 -15.37
N THR A 5 -15.85 -46.48 -15.98
CA THR A 5 -14.54 -45.85 -16.18
C THR A 5 -14.83 -44.43 -16.69
N GLY A 6 -13.98 -43.45 -16.39
CA GLY A 6 -13.91 -42.23 -17.21
C GLY A 6 -13.46 -40.98 -16.48
N MET A 7 -12.16 -40.86 -16.23
CA MET A 7 -11.51 -39.54 -16.16
C MET A 7 -11.75 -38.80 -17.47
N SER A 8 -12.41 -37.65 -17.41
CA SER A 8 -12.34 -36.62 -18.44
C SER A 8 -12.25 -35.26 -17.75
N GLU A 9 -11.08 -34.65 -17.91
CA GLU A 9 -10.82 -33.21 -17.98
C GLU A 9 -11.87 -32.30 -17.33
N ILE A 10 -11.58 -31.85 -16.11
CA ILE A 10 -12.08 -30.56 -15.65
C ILE A 10 -11.10 -29.53 -16.22
N SER A 11 -11.40 -29.07 -17.43
CA SER A 11 -10.84 -27.86 -17.99
C SER A 11 -11.10 -26.71 -17.01
N ASP A 12 -10.04 -26.21 -16.41
CA ASP A 12 -10.03 -25.05 -15.51
C ASP A 12 -10.10 -23.74 -16.35
N GLU A 13 -11.05 -23.67 -17.27
CA GLU A 13 -11.45 -22.40 -17.91
C GLU A 13 -12.54 -21.75 -17.06
N ALA A 14 -12.13 -21.14 -15.94
CA ALA A 14 -12.96 -20.13 -15.30
C ALA A 14 -12.97 -18.86 -16.17
N PRO A 15 -14.13 -18.36 -16.60
CA PRO A 15 -14.22 -17.32 -17.61
C PRO A 15 -13.67 -15.99 -17.09
N ALA A 16 -12.62 -15.52 -17.78
CA ALA A 16 -12.15 -14.15 -17.75
C ALA A 16 -13.24 -13.22 -18.31
N GLY A 17 -14.19 -12.80 -17.48
CA GLY A 17 -15.22 -11.88 -17.94
C GLY A 17 -16.34 -11.69 -16.93
N ALA A 18 -16.11 -10.89 -15.89
CA ALA A 18 -17.13 -10.09 -15.19
C ALA A 18 -16.63 -9.42 -13.88
N ALA A 19 -15.39 -9.64 -13.43
CA ALA A 19 -14.92 -9.15 -12.13
C ALA A 19 -14.14 -7.82 -12.12
N ALA A 20 -14.16 -7.01 -13.19
CA ALA A 20 -13.42 -5.75 -13.19
C ALA A 20 -14.06 -4.64 -14.05
N LEU A 21 -15.32 -4.30 -13.81
CA LEU A 21 -15.92 -3.11 -14.42
C LEU A 21 -15.41 -1.79 -13.81
N ILE A 22 -14.80 -1.85 -12.62
CA ILE A 22 -14.11 -0.73 -11.98
C ILE A 22 -12.82 -1.27 -11.37
N PRO A 23 -11.63 -0.84 -11.83
CA PRO A 23 -10.38 -1.26 -11.21
C PRO A 23 -10.36 -0.83 -9.73
N PRO A 24 -9.70 -1.59 -8.84
CA PRO A 24 -9.38 -1.13 -7.49
C PRO A 24 -8.78 0.28 -7.55
N THR A 25 -9.09 1.14 -6.57
CA THR A 25 -8.71 2.57 -6.58
C THR A 25 -7.23 2.80 -6.88
N GLU A 26 -6.39 1.95 -6.30
CA GLU A 26 -4.94 1.85 -6.50
C GLU A 26 -4.48 1.60 -7.94
N ARG A 27 -5.33 1.03 -8.80
CA ARG A 27 -4.99 0.66 -10.19
C ARG A 27 -5.52 1.64 -11.24
N ARG A 28 -6.48 2.51 -10.89
CA ARG A 28 -7.12 3.43 -11.85
C ARG A 28 -6.14 4.46 -12.42
N VAL A 29 -5.25 4.99 -11.58
CA VAL A 29 -4.30 6.03 -11.98
C VAL A 29 -3.14 5.47 -12.81
N PRO A 30 -2.49 4.36 -12.42
CA PRO A 30 -1.48 3.72 -13.28
C PRO A 30 -2.04 3.31 -14.65
N ALA A 31 -3.26 2.74 -14.71
CA ALA A 31 -3.89 2.28 -15.94
C ALA A 31 -4.24 3.42 -16.93
N SER A 32 -4.44 4.65 -16.42
CA SER A 32 -4.73 5.84 -17.23
C SER A 32 -3.50 6.71 -17.52
N THR A 33 -2.31 6.28 -17.08
CA THR A 33 -1.03 6.98 -17.28
C THR A 33 -0.23 6.32 -18.41
N SER A 34 0.57 7.11 -19.14
CA SER A 34 1.45 6.57 -20.18
C SER A 34 2.44 5.53 -19.60
N ARG A 35 2.75 4.48 -20.36
CA ARG A 35 3.75 3.47 -19.95
C ARG A 35 5.12 4.09 -19.65
N GLN A 36 5.50 5.14 -20.37
CA GLN A 36 6.77 5.83 -20.18
C GLN A 36 6.82 6.56 -18.84
N ASP A 37 5.75 7.28 -18.49
CA ASP A 37 5.68 8.01 -17.21
C ASP A 37 5.65 7.05 -16.02
N ASN A 38 4.85 5.98 -16.11
CA ASN A 38 4.84 4.91 -15.10
C ASN A 38 6.24 4.29 -14.95
N ALA A 39 6.90 3.93 -16.05
CA ALA A 39 8.24 3.35 -16.00
C ALA A 39 9.27 4.31 -15.38
N ARG A 40 9.21 5.60 -15.70
CA ARG A 40 10.08 6.64 -15.15
C ARG A 40 9.87 6.79 -13.64
N ILE A 41 8.63 6.82 -13.18
CA ILE A 41 8.29 6.94 -11.75
C ILE A 41 8.78 5.70 -11.00
N ASN A 42 8.50 4.51 -11.52
CA ASN A 42 8.97 3.26 -10.90
C ASN A 42 10.49 3.15 -10.86
N ALA A 43 11.19 3.57 -11.92
CA ALA A 43 12.64 3.60 -11.96
C ALA A 43 13.22 4.57 -10.92
N ARG A 44 12.62 5.75 -10.76
CA ARG A 44 12.99 6.73 -9.72
C ARG A 44 12.80 6.14 -8.32
N THR A 45 11.67 5.51 -8.06
CA THR A 45 11.37 4.89 -6.76
C THR A 45 12.35 3.76 -6.45
N ALA A 46 12.60 2.87 -7.41
CA ALA A 46 13.55 1.78 -7.27
C ALA A 46 14.99 2.29 -7.02
N ALA A 47 15.42 3.33 -7.74
CA ALA A 47 16.73 3.94 -7.53
C ALA A 47 16.87 4.57 -6.14
N SER A 48 15.81 5.24 -5.66
CA SER A 48 15.76 5.81 -4.31
C SER A 48 15.95 4.75 -3.24
N ILE A 49 15.22 3.63 -3.33
CA ILE A 49 15.31 2.52 -2.36
C ILE A 49 16.72 1.90 -2.35
N LYS A 50 17.31 1.69 -3.53
CA LYS A 50 18.70 1.19 -3.64
C LYS A 50 19.71 2.15 -3.02
N ALA A 51 19.50 3.46 -3.16
CA ALA A 51 20.36 4.46 -2.52
C ALA A 51 20.21 4.42 -0.99
N MET A 52 18.98 4.27 -0.48
CA MET A 52 18.71 4.17 0.97
C MET A 52 19.33 2.93 1.62
N ALA A 53 19.57 1.85 0.86
CA ALA A 53 20.23 0.64 1.36
C ALA A 53 21.65 0.87 1.90
N LYS A 54 22.34 1.90 1.38
CA LYS A 54 23.71 2.28 1.77
C LYS A 54 23.74 3.53 2.66
N ALA A 55 22.58 4.13 2.88
CA ALA A 55 22.47 5.38 3.61
C ALA A 55 22.49 5.14 5.14
N SER A 56 22.82 6.18 5.89
CA SER A 56 22.72 6.11 7.36
C SER A 56 21.26 6.10 7.81
N ASP A 57 20.99 5.61 9.03
CA ASP A 57 19.62 5.59 9.55
C ASP A 57 19.04 7.00 9.72
N SER A 58 19.88 8.02 9.94
CA SER A 58 19.47 9.43 9.92
C SER A 58 19.03 9.89 8.52
N ASP A 59 19.73 9.46 7.47
CA ASP A 59 19.36 9.81 6.08
C ASP A 59 18.04 9.13 5.69
N ILE A 60 17.85 7.87 6.09
CA ILE A 60 16.59 7.15 5.87
C ILE A 60 15.46 7.82 6.65
N THR A 61 15.73 8.28 7.87
CA THR A 61 14.74 9.04 8.67
C THR A 61 14.34 10.33 7.95
N ALA A 62 15.30 11.10 7.45
CA ALA A 62 15.02 12.30 6.68
C ALA A 62 14.20 12.00 5.42
N ARG A 63 14.52 10.90 4.72
CA ARG A 63 13.75 10.45 3.55
C ARG A 63 12.32 10.07 3.90
N ILE A 64 12.10 9.33 4.99
CA ILE A 64 10.76 8.98 5.49
C ILE A 64 9.97 10.25 5.78
N THR A 65 10.58 11.24 6.45
CA THR A 65 9.93 12.53 6.70
C THR A 65 9.57 13.23 5.38
N GLN A 66 10.49 13.30 4.41
CA GLN A 66 10.18 13.86 3.09
C GLN A 66 8.99 13.17 2.42
N LEU A 67 8.90 11.84 2.48
CA LEU A 67 7.81 11.07 1.91
C LEU A 67 6.46 11.33 2.61
N GLN A 68 6.46 11.56 3.93
CA GLN A 68 5.25 11.91 4.68
C GLN A 68 4.69 13.29 4.31
N TRP A 69 5.53 14.20 3.83
CA TRP A 69 5.15 15.53 3.37
C TRP A 69 5.02 15.63 1.84
N GLU A 70 5.34 14.56 1.10
CA GLU A 70 5.21 14.52 -0.35
C GLU A 70 3.73 14.60 -0.73
N TRP A 71 3.40 15.48 -1.66
CA TRP A 71 2.03 15.64 -2.14
C TRP A 71 1.74 14.58 -3.19
N ASP A 72 0.72 13.75 -2.94
CA ASP A 72 0.20 12.85 -3.94
C ASP A 72 -0.66 13.59 -4.97
N VAL A 73 -0.80 12.96 -6.15
CA VAL A 73 -1.54 13.52 -7.29
C VAL A 73 -3.02 13.79 -7.00
N GLU A 74 -3.66 13.00 -6.13
CA GLU A 74 -5.08 13.17 -5.81
C GLU A 74 -5.27 14.39 -4.90
N ARG A 75 -4.43 14.51 -3.86
CA ARG A 75 -4.42 15.67 -2.97
C ARG A 75 -4.09 16.96 -3.70
N LEU A 76 -3.12 16.94 -4.61
CA LEU A 76 -2.78 18.10 -5.43
C LEU A 76 -3.97 18.52 -6.30
N SER A 77 -4.62 17.56 -6.97
CA SER A 77 -5.77 17.84 -7.85
C SER A 77 -6.95 18.42 -7.07
N GLN A 78 -7.26 17.87 -5.89
CA GLN A 78 -8.34 18.37 -5.03
C GLN A 78 -8.04 19.79 -4.52
N ALA A 79 -6.81 20.05 -4.07
CA ALA A 79 -6.39 21.36 -3.61
C ALA A 79 -6.42 22.41 -4.73
N ALA A 80 -5.94 22.05 -5.93
CA ALA A 80 -5.98 22.94 -7.10
C ALA A 80 -7.42 23.29 -7.49
N ALA A 81 -8.34 22.32 -7.45
CA ALA A 81 -9.74 22.57 -7.78
C ALA A 81 -10.45 23.42 -6.71
N ALA A 82 -10.28 23.09 -5.42
CA ALA A 82 -10.84 23.88 -4.32
C ALA A 82 -10.27 25.31 -4.32
N GLY A 83 -8.96 25.46 -4.53
CA GLY A 83 -8.30 26.75 -4.66
C GLY A 83 -8.79 27.56 -5.85
N SER A 84 -9.08 26.93 -6.99
CA SER A 84 -9.64 27.60 -8.17
C SER A 84 -11.07 28.09 -7.92
N ILE A 85 -11.91 27.27 -7.26
CA ILE A 85 -13.27 27.66 -6.87
C ILE A 85 -13.23 28.85 -5.90
N LEU A 86 -12.49 28.73 -4.80
CA LEU A 86 -12.38 29.80 -3.81
C LEU A 86 -11.74 31.07 -4.38
N GLY A 87 -10.65 30.90 -5.14
CA GLY A 87 -9.94 32.01 -5.78
C GLY A 87 -10.81 32.74 -6.79
N SER A 88 -11.55 32.01 -7.63
CA SER A 88 -12.50 32.62 -8.56
C SER A 88 -13.61 33.37 -7.84
N LEU A 89 -14.16 32.78 -6.77
CA LEU A 89 -15.19 33.44 -5.98
C LEU A 89 -14.66 34.73 -5.35
N LEU A 90 -13.51 34.65 -4.66
CA LEU A 90 -12.94 35.81 -3.96
C LEU A 90 -12.54 36.93 -4.92
N LEU A 91 -11.79 36.59 -5.97
CA LEU A 91 -11.27 37.55 -6.92
C LEU A 91 -12.41 38.20 -7.72
N LEU A 92 -13.31 37.41 -8.30
CA LEU A 92 -14.35 37.97 -9.16
C LEU A 92 -15.44 38.67 -8.36
N HIS A 93 -15.80 38.17 -7.17
CA HIS A 93 -16.83 38.79 -6.33
C HIS A 93 -16.33 40.06 -5.65
N PHE A 94 -15.24 39.97 -4.87
CA PHE A 94 -14.81 41.08 -4.01
C PHE A 94 -13.86 42.06 -4.69
N VAL A 95 -12.96 41.58 -5.57
CA VAL A 95 -11.96 42.46 -6.20
C VAL A 95 -12.50 43.08 -7.49
N MET A 96 -13.18 42.29 -8.32
CA MET A 96 -13.67 42.74 -9.63
C MET A 96 -15.15 43.18 -9.63
N GLY A 97 -15.90 42.95 -8.55
CA GLY A 97 -17.31 43.34 -8.45
C GLY A 97 -18.22 42.64 -9.47
N ARG A 98 -17.86 41.42 -9.91
CA ARG A 98 -18.58 40.61 -10.90
C ARG A 98 -19.18 39.35 -10.26
N PRO A 99 -20.19 39.48 -9.37
CA PRO A 99 -20.72 38.35 -8.60
C PRO A 99 -21.37 37.28 -9.48
N LEU A 100 -22.03 37.68 -10.58
CA LEU A 100 -22.63 36.73 -11.53
C LEU A 100 -21.57 35.88 -12.23
N LEU A 101 -20.48 36.50 -12.70
CA LEU A 101 -19.39 35.77 -13.35
C LEU A 101 -18.66 34.87 -12.34
N ALA A 102 -18.50 35.32 -11.10
CA ALA A 102 -17.95 34.51 -10.01
C ALA A 102 -18.79 33.25 -9.75
N ALA A 103 -20.12 33.41 -9.65
CA ALA A 103 -21.04 32.30 -9.43
C ALA A 103 -21.06 31.31 -10.60
N LEU A 104 -21.06 31.80 -11.84
CA LEU A 104 -21.01 30.95 -13.03
C LEU A 104 -19.70 30.15 -13.10
N LEU A 105 -18.55 30.79 -12.83
CA LEU A 105 -17.26 30.13 -12.90
C LEU A 105 -17.07 29.12 -11.75
N ALA A 106 -17.39 29.51 -10.51
CA ALA A 106 -17.31 28.62 -9.36
C ALA A 106 -18.29 27.44 -9.49
N GLY A 107 -19.53 27.71 -9.94
CA GLY A 107 -20.53 26.68 -10.21
C GLY A 107 -20.10 25.72 -11.32
N GLY A 108 -19.50 26.23 -12.40
CA GLY A 108 -18.95 25.39 -13.48
C GLY A 108 -17.82 24.48 -13.02
N LEU A 109 -16.87 25.01 -12.23
CA LEU A 109 -15.78 24.22 -11.64
C LEU A 109 -16.32 23.15 -10.66
N ALA A 110 -17.31 23.50 -9.84
CA ALA A 110 -17.96 22.56 -8.92
C ALA A 110 -18.72 21.46 -9.67
N ALA A 111 -19.42 21.78 -10.75
CA ALA A 111 -20.11 20.81 -11.59
C ALA A 111 -19.11 19.85 -12.27
N LEU A 112 -17.96 20.34 -12.72
CA LEU A 112 -16.90 19.50 -13.28
C LEU A 112 -16.31 18.55 -12.23
N LEU A 113 -16.12 19.01 -10.99
CA LEU A 113 -15.71 18.16 -9.88
C LEU A 113 -16.76 17.08 -9.56
N LEU A 114 -18.04 17.45 -9.57
CA LEU A 114 -19.13 16.50 -9.35
C LEU A 114 -19.15 15.44 -10.45
N GLN A 115 -19.00 15.85 -11.72
CA GLN A 115 -18.89 14.92 -12.84
C GLN A 115 -17.67 14.02 -12.70
N HIS A 116 -16.53 14.55 -12.25
CA HIS A 116 -15.33 13.77 -11.98
C HIS A 116 -15.57 12.70 -10.90
N ALA A 117 -16.26 13.06 -9.81
CA ALA A 117 -16.61 12.12 -8.74
C ALA A 117 -17.58 11.02 -9.22
N LEU A 118 -18.48 11.34 -10.15
CA LEU A 118 -19.46 10.39 -10.68
C LEU A 118 -18.90 9.47 -11.78
N VAL A 119 -18.07 10.00 -12.68
CA VAL A 119 -17.55 9.26 -13.86
C VAL A 119 -16.17 8.65 -13.59
N GLY A 120 -15.43 9.13 -12.59
CA GLY A 120 -14.14 8.57 -12.18
C GLY A 120 -12.97 8.82 -13.14
N GLN A 121 -13.18 9.61 -14.21
CA GLN A 121 -12.13 9.96 -15.17
C GLN A 121 -11.51 11.31 -14.80
N SER A 122 -10.20 11.34 -14.52
CA SER A 122 -9.45 12.58 -14.34
C SER A 122 -8.66 12.93 -15.61
N LEU A 123 -9.06 14.00 -16.29
CA LEU A 123 -8.32 14.55 -17.44
C LEU A 123 -6.97 15.16 -17.06
N LEU A 124 -6.83 15.63 -15.82
CA LEU A 124 -5.60 16.29 -15.34
C LEU A 124 -4.56 15.31 -14.82
N LEU A 125 -4.97 14.08 -14.46
CA LEU A 125 -4.07 13.07 -13.91
C LEU A 125 -2.90 12.74 -14.85
N PRO A 126 -3.10 12.45 -16.16
CA PRO A 126 -1.98 12.16 -17.06
C PRO A 126 -0.96 13.29 -17.13
N LEU A 127 -1.40 14.56 -17.03
CA LEU A 127 -0.51 15.71 -17.02
C LEU A 127 0.32 15.78 -15.74
N TYR A 128 -0.30 15.64 -14.57
CA TYR A 128 0.44 15.62 -13.30
C TYR A 128 1.41 14.44 -13.22
N ARG A 129 1.04 13.29 -13.78
CA ARG A 129 1.91 12.11 -13.90
C ARG A 129 3.09 12.37 -14.84
N GLY A 130 2.86 13.06 -15.95
CA GLY A 130 3.90 13.56 -16.85
C GLY A 130 4.87 14.55 -16.20
N LEU A 131 4.42 15.29 -15.19
CA LEU A 131 5.27 16.16 -14.35
C LEU A 131 5.99 15.40 -13.22
N GLY A 132 5.72 14.12 -13.04
CA GLY A 132 6.38 13.25 -12.06
C GLY A 132 5.71 13.20 -10.69
N PHE A 133 4.46 13.68 -10.55
CA PHE A 133 3.69 13.48 -9.33
C PHE A 133 3.32 12.00 -9.15
N ARG A 134 3.48 11.54 -7.91
CA ARG A 134 3.24 10.16 -7.52
C ARG A 134 1.85 9.99 -6.91
N THR A 135 1.35 8.77 -6.97
CA THR A 135 0.15 8.38 -6.24
C THR A 135 0.48 8.15 -4.76
N SER A 136 -0.54 8.19 -3.91
CA SER A 136 -0.37 7.90 -2.48
C SER A 136 0.21 6.49 -2.24
N TYR A 137 -0.21 5.50 -3.04
CA TYR A 137 0.29 4.14 -2.98
C TYR A 137 1.78 4.04 -3.33
N GLU A 138 2.22 4.67 -4.42
CA GLU A 138 3.65 4.69 -4.79
C GLU A 138 4.51 5.37 -3.71
N ILE A 139 3.99 6.42 -3.05
CA ILE A 139 4.66 7.09 -1.92
C ILE A 139 4.72 6.15 -0.71
N MET A 140 3.62 5.46 -0.42
CA MET A 140 3.52 4.50 0.67
C MET A 140 4.48 3.33 0.47
N ASP A 141 4.59 2.77 -0.73
CA ASP A 141 5.50 1.66 -1.04
C ASP A 141 6.95 2.02 -0.74
N GLU A 142 7.38 3.23 -1.15
CA GLU A 142 8.72 3.70 -0.84
C GLU A 142 8.91 3.95 0.66
N LEU A 143 7.90 4.51 1.32
CA LEU A 143 7.94 4.79 2.76
C LEU A 143 8.06 3.50 3.57
N VAL A 144 7.28 2.47 3.21
CA VAL A 144 7.36 1.14 3.82
C VAL A 144 8.71 0.50 3.53
N ALA A 145 9.22 0.59 2.29
CA ALA A 145 10.55 0.11 1.95
C ALA A 145 11.66 0.78 2.78
N CYS A 146 11.57 2.10 2.99
CA CYS A 146 12.52 2.84 3.82
C CYS A 146 12.45 2.41 5.29
N ARG A 147 11.24 2.22 5.83
CA ARG A 147 11.03 1.72 7.22
C ARG A 147 11.59 0.31 7.40
N LEU A 148 11.40 -0.56 6.41
CA LEU A 148 11.99 -1.90 6.38
C LEU A 148 13.51 -1.85 6.36
N LEU A 149 14.10 -0.97 5.53
CA LEU A 149 15.56 -0.79 5.48
C LEU A 149 16.15 -0.21 6.77
N ARG A 150 15.37 0.57 7.55
CA ARG A 150 15.78 1.08 8.86
C ARG A 150 15.62 0.05 9.99
N GLY A 151 14.86 -1.03 9.76
CA GLY A 151 14.57 -2.06 10.75
C GLY A 151 13.38 -1.75 11.66
N ASP A 152 12.52 -0.77 11.31
CA ASP A 152 11.40 -0.35 12.16
C ASP A 152 10.34 -1.45 12.36
N LEU A 153 10.15 -2.32 11.37
CA LEU A 153 9.14 -3.38 11.46
C LEU A 153 9.58 -4.55 12.35
N ASP A 154 10.89 -4.75 12.54
CA ASP A 154 11.39 -5.73 13.52
C ASP A 154 10.97 -5.29 14.93
N ALA A 155 10.98 -3.97 15.21
CA ALA A 155 10.48 -3.42 16.48
C ALA A 155 8.95 -3.54 16.64
N LEU A 156 8.17 -3.54 15.55
CA LEU A 156 6.71 -3.78 15.60
C LEU A 156 6.35 -5.25 15.80
N LEU A 157 7.17 -6.17 15.29
CA LEU A 157 7.05 -7.61 15.53
C LEU A 157 7.57 -8.02 16.91
N LEU A 158 8.51 -7.24 17.48
CA LEU A 158 9.02 -7.39 18.85
C LEU A 158 8.19 -6.64 19.90
N LEU A 159 7.19 -5.86 19.49
CA LEU A 159 6.19 -5.37 20.43
C LEU A 159 5.45 -6.61 20.95
N PRO A 160 5.50 -6.94 22.26
CA PRO A 160 4.64 -8.00 22.79
C PRO A 160 3.23 -7.62 22.38
N ALA A 161 2.50 -8.57 21.78
CA ALA A 161 1.12 -8.37 21.39
C ALA A 161 0.34 -7.92 22.62
N HIS A 162 0.27 -6.61 22.85
CA HIS A 162 -0.69 -6.01 23.74
C HIS A 162 -2.01 -6.15 23.00
N HIS A 163 -2.57 -7.37 23.10
CA HIS A 163 -3.99 -7.57 22.99
C HIS A 163 -4.60 -6.49 23.86
N GLY A 164 -5.24 -5.52 23.20
CA GLY A 164 -5.90 -4.45 23.90
C GLY A 164 -6.87 -5.09 24.88
N SER A 165 -6.55 -5.01 26.17
CA SER A 165 -7.55 -5.06 27.21
C SER A 165 -8.36 -3.76 27.08
N ARG A 166 -9.17 -3.67 26.03
CA ARG A 166 -10.44 -2.97 26.19
C ARG A 166 -11.17 -3.79 27.23
N SER A 167 -11.16 -3.25 28.44
CA SER A 167 -12.09 -3.58 29.50
C SER A 167 -13.49 -3.68 28.88
N THR A 168 -13.94 -4.90 28.60
CA THR A 168 -15.33 -5.24 28.28
C THR A 168 -16.15 -5.38 29.57
N ALA A 169 -15.73 -4.73 30.66
CA ALA A 169 -16.38 -4.81 31.96
C ALA A 169 -17.65 -3.93 32.07
N ASP A 170 -18.19 -3.44 30.95
CA ASP A 170 -19.52 -2.81 30.90
C ASP A 170 -20.29 -3.31 29.67
N SER A 171 -20.61 -4.61 29.64
CA SER A 171 -21.70 -5.11 28.79
C SER A 171 -22.32 -6.35 29.41
N PRO A 172 -23.61 -6.31 29.83
CA PRO A 172 -24.28 -7.45 30.41
C PRO A 172 -24.86 -8.31 29.29
N ALA A 173 -24.02 -9.12 28.66
CA ALA A 173 -24.46 -10.22 27.83
C ALA A 173 -23.47 -11.37 28.00
N GLY A 174 -23.89 -12.39 28.74
CA GLY A 174 -23.07 -13.58 28.97
C GLY A 174 -22.66 -14.24 27.64
N PRO A 175 -21.46 -14.83 27.57
CA PRO A 175 -21.00 -15.48 26.35
C PRO A 175 -21.94 -16.63 26.00
N THR A 176 -22.53 -16.56 24.81
CA THR A 176 -23.29 -17.66 24.21
C THR A 176 -22.38 -18.89 24.10
N GLU A 177 -22.89 -20.09 24.40
CA GLU A 177 -22.13 -21.35 24.44
C GLU A 177 -21.26 -21.61 23.19
N SER A 178 -21.64 -21.05 22.04
CA SER A 178 -20.88 -21.12 20.78
C SER A 178 -19.52 -20.40 20.82
N ALA A 179 -19.39 -19.30 21.57
CA ALA A 179 -18.12 -18.57 21.69
C ALA A 179 -17.14 -19.28 22.65
N SER A 180 -17.67 -19.93 23.69
CA SER A 180 -16.91 -20.77 24.63
C SER A 180 -16.28 -21.98 23.93
N LEU A 181 -17.05 -22.65 23.07
CA LEU A 181 -16.59 -23.81 22.31
C LEU A 181 -15.51 -23.46 21.29
N ALA A 182 -15.64 -22.32 20.60
CA ALA A 182 -14.63 -21.85 19.65
C ALA A 182 -13.31 -21.46 20.35
N ALA A 183 -13.38 -20.86 21.55
CA ALA A 183 -12.20 -20.52 22.34
C ALA A 183 -11.46 -21.79 22.84
N GLN A 184 -12.20 -22.81 23.29
CA GLN A 184 -11.59 -24.08 23.69
C GLN A 184 -10.94 -24.82 22.52
N GLN A 185 -11.54 -24.79 21.33
CA GLN A 185 -10.96 -25.40 20.13
C GLN A 185 -9.67 -24.71 19.69
N LEU A 186 -9.60 -23.38 19.76
CA LEU A 186 -8.38 -22.62 19.45
C LEU A 186 -7.25 -22.91 20.44
N GLU A 187 -7.54 -23.03 21.73
CA GLU A 187 -6.53 -23.40 22.73
C GLU A 187 -5.99 -24.83 22.53
N GLN A 188 -6.86 -25.78 22.16
CA GLN A 188 -6.44 -27.15 21.85
C GLN A 188 -5.56 -27.20 20.59
N GLN A 189 -5.90 -26.45 19.54
CA GLN A 189 -5.07 -26.36 18.33
C GLN A 189 -3.72 -25.69 18.59
N ALA A 190 -3.68 -24.66 19.45
CA ALA A 190 -2.44 -24.01 19.84
C ALA A 190 -1.51 -24.95 20.64
N ARG A 191 -2.08 -25.79 21.52
CA ARG A 191 -1.29 -26.81 22.25
C ARG A 191 -0.75 -27.90 21.33
N GLN A 192 -1.52 -28.34 20.33
CA GLN A 192 -1.05 -29.31 19.35
C GLN A 192 0.10 -28.76 18.51
N ARG A 193 -0.02 -27.54 17.97
CA ARG A 193 1.08 -26.89 17.22
C ARG A 193 2.32 -26.66 18.06
N LYS A 194 2.17 -26.36 19.34
CA LYS A 194 3.32 -26.18 20.25
C LYS A 194 4.05 -27.50 20.54
N GLY A 195 3.35 -28.63 20.47
CA GLY A 195 3.95 -29.97 20.51
C GLY A 195 4.74 -30.28 19.23
N GLU A 196 4.18 -29.98 18.06
CA GLU A 196 4.84 -30.20 16.76
C GLU A 196 6.11 -29.33 16.60
N ILE A 197 6.09 -28.09 17.09
CA ILE A 197 7.27 -27.20 17.04
C ILE A 197 8.38 -27.68 18.01
N ALA A 198 8.02 -28.22 19.17
CA ALA A 198 8.99 -28.78 20.11
C ALA A 198 9.66 -30.07 19.59
N GLU A 199 8.98 -30.82 18.72
CA GLU A 199 9.54 -31.99 18.04
C GLU A 199 10.55 -31.59 16.94
N ILE A 200 10.32 -30.45 16.28
CA ILE A 200 11.24 -29.89 15.27
C ILE A 200 12.46 -29.20 15.92
N GLU A 201 12.30 -28.53 17.06
CA GLU A 201 13.40 -27.86 17.78
C GLU A 201 14.35 -28.85 18.52
N GLY A 202 13.99 -30.14 18.58
CA GLY A 202 14.87 -31.20 19.10
C GLY A 202 16.04 -31.55 18.16
N GLU A 203 15.96 -31.20 16.88
CA GLU A 203 16.91 -31.66 15.84
C GLU A 203 17.97 -30.61 15.46
N GLU A 204 17.81 -29.34 15.87
CA GLU A 204 18.73 -28.23 15.48
C GLU A 204 19.64 -27.71 16.61
N ARG A 205 19.92 -28.50 17.66
CA ARG A 205 21.00 -28.17 18.61
C ARG A 205 22.33 -28.77 18.17
N GLY A 206 22.87 -28.24 17.08
CA GLY A 206 24.08 -28.80 16.47
C GLY A 206 24.95 -27.89 15.62
N VAL A 207 24.89 -26.55 15.70
CA VAL A 207 25.96 -25.72 15.10
C VAL A 207 26.26 -24.47 15.94
N GLY A 208 27.51 -24.41 16.39
CA GLY A 208 28.08 -23.40 17.27
C GLY A 208 28.36 -22.04 16.62
N GLY A 209 28.65 -21.08 17.49
CA GLY A 209 28.74 -19.66 17.19
C GLY A 209 30.07 -19.15 16.60
N ALA A 210 30.08 -17.85 16.32
CA ALA A 210 31.23 -16.95 16.37
C ALA A 210 30.74 -15.52 16.10
N GLY A 211 30.66 -14.71 17.15
CA GLY A 211 30.34 -13.29 17.05
C GLY A 211 31.58 -12.47 16.75
N VAL A 212 31.88 -12.23 15.47
CA VAL A 212 32.60 -11.05 14.94
C VAL A 212 32.22 -10.92 13.46
N GLY A 213 31.11 -10.22 13.14
CA GLY A 213 30.64 -10.08 11.75
C GLY A 213 29.33 -9.29 11.56
N SER A 214 28.81 -8.63 12.60
CA SER A 214 27.45 -8.05 12.58
C SER A 214 27.30 -6.91 11.57
N SER A 215 28.30 -6.04 11.39
CA SER A 215 28.18 -4.88 10.51
C SER A 215 28.23 -5.24 9.01
N SER A 216 29.04 -6.23 8.61
CA SER A 216 29.12 -6.68 7.21
C SER A 216 27.95 -7.59 6.83
N SER A 217 27.49 -8.43 7.77
CA SER A 217 26.29 -9.25 7.59
C SER A 217 25.01 -8.40 7.54
N SER A 218 24.90 -7.37 8.39
CA SER A 218 23.75 -6.45 8.38
C SER A 218 23.71 -5.60 7.09
N SER A 219 24.84 -5.04 6.65
CA SER A 219 24.88 -4.25 5.41
C SER A 219 24.57 -5.10 4.16
N MET A 220 25.06 -6.34 4.12
CA MET A 220 24.76 -7.27 3.03
C MET A 220 23.28 -7.68 3.02
N ARG A 221 22.65 -7.88 4.19
CA ARG A 221 21.21 -8.13 4.32
C ARG A 221 20.37 -6.93 3.88
N ARG A 222 20.76 -5.70 4.23
CA ARG A 222 20.06 -4.47 3.79
C ARG A 222 20.13 -4.29 2.27
N ALA A 223 21.28 -4.58 1.67
CA ALA A 223 21.45 -4.50 0.21
C ALA A 223 20.59 -5.52 -0.55
N ASP A 224 20.54 -6.78 -0.09
CA ASP A 224 19.67 -7.81 -0.70
C ASP A 224 18.18 -7.45 -0.55
N LEU A 225 17.77 -7.01 0.64
CA LEU A 225 16.41 -6.54 0.90
C LEU A 225 16.02 -5.40 -0.06
N ALA A 226 16.89 -4.40 -0.22
CA ALA A 226 16.65 -3.28 -1.13
C ALA A 226 16.51 -3.73 -2.59
N GLU A 227 17.32 -4.69 -3.04
CA GLU A 227 17.24 -5.22 -4.40
C GLU A 227 15.93 -5.99 -4.63
N ARG A 228 15.44 -6.73 -3.61
CA ARG A 228 14.14 -7.40 -3.66
C ARG A 228 12.98 -6.41 -3.71
N LEU A 229 13.00 -5.37 -2.88
CA LEU A 229 11.98 -4.31 -2.86
C LEU A 229 11.95 -3.52 -4.18
N ALA A 230 13.12 -3.14 -4.69
CA ALA A 230 13.25 -2.42 -5.96
C ALA A 230 12.77 -3.25 -7.16
N ARG A 231 13.02 -4.57 -7.17
CA ARG A 231 12.48 -5.48 -8.18
C ARG A 231 10.96 -5.58 -8.11
N ASN A 232 10.40 -5.75 -6.91
CA ASN A 232 8.95 -5.84 -6.72
C ASN A 232 8.23 -4.59 -7.25
N ILE A 233 8.71 -3.38 -6.93
CA ILE A 233 8.11 -2.13 -7.44
C ILE A 233 8.15 -2.05 -8.97
N LYS A 234 9.25 -2.49 -9.58
CA LYS A 234 9.38 -2.51 -11.05
C LYS A 234 8.44 -3.53 -11.68
N GLU A 235 8.27 -4.70 -11.07
CA GLU A 235 7.36 -5.75 -11.54
C GLU A 235 5.89 -5.36 -11.38
N SER A 236 5.50 -4.88 -10.20
CA SER A 236 4.17 -4.35 -9.93
C SER A 236 3.81 -3.23 -10.91
N GLY A 237 4.75 -2.31 -11.16
CA GLY A 237 4.61 -1.27 -12.17
C GLY A 237 4.44 -1.78 -13.60
N ARG A 238 5.13 -2.88 -13.97
CA ARG A 238 5.01 -3.51 -15.29
C ARG A 238 3.66 -4.19 -15.46
N LEU A 239 3.16 -4.87 -14.43
CA LEU A 239 1.85 -5.53 -14.44
C LEU A 239 0.71 -4.52 -14.52
N LEU A 240 0.85 -3.36 -13.88
CA LEU A 240 -0.15 -2.29 -13.91
C LEU A 240 -0.18 -1.50 -15.23
N GLY A 241 0.92 -1.46 -15.99
CA GLY A 241 0.98 -0.79 -17.29
C GLY A 241 0.77 -1.69 -18.52
N ALA A 242 0.56 -3.01 -18.32
CA ALA A 242 0.38 -4.00 -19.38
C ALA A 242 -1.10 -4.32 -19.69
N LEU A 243 -2.02 -3.83 -18.86
CA LEU A 243 -3.47 -3.90 -19.04
C LEU A 243 -3.99 -2.58 -19.64
#